data_AF-A0A6N7IQE1-F1
#
_entry.id   AF-A0A6N7IQE1-F1
#
_cell.length_a   1.000
_cell.length_b   1.000
_cell.length_c   1.000
_cell.angle_alpha   90.00
_cell.angle_beta   90.00
_cell.angle_gamma   90.00
#
_symmetry.space_group_name_H-M   'P 1'
#
loop_
_entity.id
_entity.type
_entity.pdbx_description
1 polymer ?
#
loop_
_entity_poly.entity_id
_entity_poly.type
_entity_poly.pdbx_seq_one_letter_code
_entity_poly.pdbx_strand_id
1 'polypeptide(L)'
;MYLEKLYSPGQAGSWSVEITGRVLQVSFKVQKHWWRWLLVGVCLLAIAYFSGQSFAEQDLRPEIRRHPRMVEKVRELPPVSFSYSGQPVDNRRAPADFIQFWLRKGAHVVIYGALGLSLAAALDGAGSGGRRRWMLAGVIVILVGALDEWHQTFVPGRTGRAVDVLVDLAGFVVLVFFFSLFVRFREKSFASQEIRTVDRGSAFVSLFGERLAFLRQQKGLSQAELARLLGVGQSTIAMYEKNKRLPDYQFLIRLANFFGVSTDYLLGRVDQPHFSGDEKVMDVKLHAVAIDPLFAGLLRRVSDLTEEKKQTLAEYWELALEYVKSKKKSKN
;
A
#
# COMPACT_ATOMS: atom_id res chain seq x y z
N MET A 1 -41.12 19.13 -1.50
CA MET A 1 -39.71 18.90 -1.86
C MET A 1 -39.20 17.78 -0.98
N TYR A 2 -39.35 16.53 -1.42
CA TYR A 2 -39.00 15.34 -0.64
C TYR A 2 -37.50 15.07 -0.81
N LEU A 3 -36.74 15.06 0.29
CA LEU A 3 -35.33 14.65 0.32
C LEU A 3 -35.29 13.15 0.63
N GLU A 4 -35.18 12.31 -0.40
CA GLU A 4 -34.98 10.87 -0.22
C GLU A 4 -33.48 10.58 -0.04
N LYS A 5 -33.13 10.04 1.13
CA LYS A 5 -31.74 9.85 1.57
C LYS A 5 -31.26 8.45 1.16
N LEU A 6 -30.79 8.29 -0.07
CA LEU A 6 -30.14 7.04 -0.51
C LEU A 6 -28.73 6.94 0.08
N TYR A 7 -28.61 6.28 1.23
CA TYR A 7 -27.31 5.99 1.86
C TYR A 7 -26.80 4.63 1.36
N SER A 8 -25.77 4.63 0.49
CA SER A 8 -25.01 3.42 0.14
C SER A 8 -23.70 3.38 0.94
N PRO A 9 -23.48 2.38 1.82
CA PRO A 9 -22.26 2.28 2.61
C PRO A 9 -21.12 1.76 1.71
N GLY A 10 -20.24 2.64 1.25
CA GLY A 10 -19.02 2.21 0.56
C GLY A 10 -18.28 3.27 -0.26
N GLN A 11 -18.94 4.35 -0.68
CA GLN A 11 -18.28 5.45 -1.40
C GLN A 11 -18.29 6.73 -0.58
N ALA A 12 -17.11 7.35 -0.46
CA ALA A 12 -16.90 8.62 0.21
C ALA A 12 -17.88 9.68 -0.32
N GLY A 13 -18.54 10.40 0.59
CA GLY A 13 -19.75 11.17 0.34
C GLY A 13 -19.70 12.16 -0.83
N SER A 14 -20.56 11.92 -1.82
CA SER A 14 -21.05 12.95 -2.74
C SER A 14 -22.44 13.39 -2.29
N TRP A 15 -22.70 14.69 -2.28
CA TRP A 15 -24.05 15.22 -2.12
C TRP A 15 -24.52 15.73 -3.48
N SER A 16 -25.68 15.26 -3.94
CA SER A 16 -26.36 15.80 -5.11
C SER A 16 -27.50 16.68 -4.64
N VAL A 17 -27.51 17.95 -5.03
CA VAL A 17 -28.63 18.87 -4.81
C VAL A 17 -29.24 19.16 -6.17
N GLU A 18 -30.52 18.85 -6.33
CA GLU A 18 -31.28 19.14 -7.54
C GLU A 18 -31.98 20.48 -7.37
N ILE A 19 -31.59 21.47 -8.18
CA ILE A 19 -32.26 22.76 -8.27
C ILE A 19 -32.63 22.95 -9.74
N THR A 20 -33.92 23.17 -10.02
CA THR A 20 -34.47 23.52 -11.35
C THR A 20 -34.04 22.61 -12.51
N GLY A 21 -34.14 21.29 -12.32
CA GLY A 21 -33.98 20.29 -13.40
C GLY A 21 -32.54 20.12 -13.92
N ARG A 22 -31.54 20.68 -13.24
CA ARG A 22 -30.13 20.37 -13.45
C ARG A 22 -29.56 19.68 -12.21
N VAL A 23 -29.13 18.44 -12.37
CA VAL A 23 -28.40 17.72 -11.32
C VAL A 23 -26.98 18.29 -11.24
N LEU A 24 -26.71 19.14 -10.26
CA LEU A 24 -25.36 19.57 -9.92
C LEU A 24 -24.70 18.51 -9.04
N GLN A 25 -23.85 17.69 -9.66
CA GLN A 25 -22.98 16.74 -8.97
C GLN A 25 -21.82 17.51 -8.31
N VAL A 26 -21.91 17.77 -7.01
CA VAL A 26 -20.80 18.34 -6.24
C VAL A 26 -20.08 17.20 -5.51
N SER A 27 -19.01 16.70 -6.12
CA SER A 27 -18.13 15.71 -5.50
C SER A 27 -17.14 16.41 -4.57
N PHE A 28 -17.34 16.31 -3.27
CA PHE A 28 -16.30 16.64 -2.30
C PHE A 28 -15.43 15.39 -2.08
N LYS A 29 -14.21 15.38 -2.65
CA LYS A 29 -13.16 14.47 -2.22
C LYS A 29 -12.75 14.88 -0.80
N VAL A 30 -13.36 14.31 0.23
CA VAL A 30 -12.78 14.34 1.58
C VAL A 30 -11.43 13.63 1.49
N GLN A 31 -10.34 14.39 1.57
CA GLN A 31 -8.99 13.83 1.54
C GLN A 31 -8.83 12.84 2.69
N LYS A 32 -8.78 11.54 2.38
CA LYS A 32 -8.62 10.41 3.32
C LYS A 32 -7.34 10.45 4.18
N HIS A 33 -6.55 11.53 4.10
CA HIS A 33 -5.23 11.66 4.71
C HIS A 33 -5.01 13.01 5.43
N TRP A 34 -6.08 13.65 5.92
CA TRP A 34 -5.97 14.92 6.66
C TRP A 34 -5.04 14.83 7.89
N TRP A 35 -4.93 13.67 8.53
CA TRP A 35 -4.02 13.42 9.65
C TRP A 35 -2.54 13.64 9.31
N ARG A 36 -2.15 13.62 8.02
CA ARG A 36 -0.78 13.96 7.60
C ARG A 36 -0.45 15.43 7.89
N TRP A 37 -1.43 16.32 7.77
CA TRP A 37 -1.29 17.73 8.16
C TRP A 37 -1.21 17.90 9.67
N LEU A 38 -1.83 17.01 10.46
CA LEU A 38 -1.68 17.00 11.90
C LEU A 38 -0.22 16.72 12.31
N LEU A 39 0.47 15.79 11.62
CA LEU A 39 1.89 15.53 11.86
C LEU A 39 2.77 16.75 11.57
N VAL A 40 2.47 17.48 10.48
CA VAL A 40 3.13 18.76 10.17
C VAL A 40 2.90 19.75 11.32
N GLY A 41 1.65 19.89 11.78
CA GLY A 41 1.30 20.76 12.90
C GLY A 41 2.06 20.41 14.19
N VAL A 42 2.17 19.13 14.53
CA VAL A 42 2.93 18.65 15.70
C VAL A 42 4.42 19.03 15.58
N CYS A 43 5.03 18.86 14.40
CA CYS A 43 6.42 19.24 14.20
C CYS A 43 6.61 20.76 14.35
N LEU A 44 5.72 21.57 13.76
CA LEU A 44 5.77 23.03 13.87
C LEU A 44 5.58 23.51 15.31
N LEU A 45 4.66 22.91 16.07
CA LEU A 45 4.45 23.23 17.48
C LEU A 45 5.68 22.88 18.32
N ALA A 46 6.29 21.73 18.07
CA ALA A 46 7.50 21.32 18.76
C ALA A 46 8.68 22.25 18.44
N ILE A 47 8.86 22.64 17.17
CA ILE A 47 9.87 23.65 16.77
C ILE A 47 9.60 24.97 17.50
N ALA A 48 8.38 25.50 17.45
CA ALA A 48 8.03 26.76 18.11
C ALA A 48 8.26 26.70 19.64
N TYR A 49 7.92 25.58 20.28
CA TYR A 49 8.15 25.36 21.70
C TYR A 49 9.63 25.41 22.07
N PHE A 50 10.49 24.68 21.35
CA PHE A 50 11.93 24.71 21.60
C PHE A 50 12.57 26.04 21.17
N SER A 51 12.06 26.68 20.12
CA SER A 51 12.53 27.98 19.65
C SER A 51 12.35 29.07 20.70
N GLY A 52 11.24 29.04 21.45
CA GLY A 52 10.94 30.00 22.51
C GLY A 52 11.77 29.86 23.77
N GLN A 53 12.56 28.79 23.92
CA GLN A 53 13.36 28.55 25.12
C GLN A 53 14.73 29.23 25.03
N SER A 54 15.12 29.88 26.13
CA SER A 54 16.44 30.45 26.31
C SER A 54 17.55 29.39 26.24
N PHE A 55 18.80 29.83 26.06
CA PHE A 55 19.93 28.89 26.07
C PHE A 55 20.08 28.18 27.42
N ALA A 56 19.78 28.86 28.53
CA ALA A 56 19.85 28.28 29.87
C ALA A 56 18.84 27.14 30.07
N GLU A 57 17.62 27.28 29.55
CA GLU A 57 16.57 26.26 29.67
C GLU A 57 16.86 24.99 28.86
N GLN A 58 17.64 25.09 27.78
CA GLN A 58 18.07 23.93 26.99
C GLN A 58 19.49 23.48 27.31
N ASP A 59 20.12 24.02 28.34
CA ASP A 59 21.48 23.64 28.69
C ASP A 59 21.49 22.21 29.28
N LEU A 60 22.01 21.26 28.49
CA LEU A 60 22.10 19.86 28.85
C LEU A 60 23.41 19.54 29.59
N ARG A 61 24.39 20.45 29.62
CA ARG A 61 25.70 20.22 30.27
C ARG A 61 25.57 19.78 31.73
N PRO A 62 24.68 20.34 32.57
CA PRO A 62 24.52 19.87 33.95
C PRO A 62 24.07 18.41 34.05
N GLU A 63 23.16 17.97 33.17
CA GLU A 63 22.68 16.58 33.11
C GLU A 63 23.75 15.63 32.53
N ILE A 64 24.46 16.06 31.49
CA ILE A 64 25.57 15.30 30.89
C ILE A 64 26.68 15.06 31.92
N ARG A 65 27.04 16.09 32.71
CA ARG A 65 28.08 16.00 33.74
C ARG A 65 27.69 15.06 34.90
N ARG A 66 26.40 14.84 35.14
CA ARG A 66 25.92 13.82 36.10
C ARG A 66 26.21 12.38 35.66
N HIS A 67 26.58 12.18 34.40
CA HIS A 67 26.92 10.87 33.81
C HIS A 67 28.44 10.79 33.49
N PRO A 68 29.33 10.70 34.49
CA PRO A 68 30.78 10.79 34.29
C PRO A 68 31.32 9.71 33.36
N ARG A 69 30.77 8.49 33.40
CA ARG A 69 31.16 7.38 32.50
C ARG A 69 30.98 7.74 31.02
N MET A 70 29.95 8.51 30.67
CA MET A 70 29.71 8.93 29.29
C MET A 70 30.71 10.00 28.86
N VAL A 71 30.96 10.97 29.74
CA VAL A 71 31.93 12.06 29.51
C VAL A 71 33.34 11.51 29.32
N GLU A 72 33.73 10.53 30.13
CA GLU A 72 35.04 9.87 30.06
C GLU A 72 35.20 9.07 28.77
N LYS A 73 34.20 8.25 28.39
CA LYS A 73 34.21 7.53 27.10
C LYS A 73 34.38 8.47 25.91
N VAL A 74 33.73 9.63 25.92
CA VAL A 74 33.86 10.61 24.82
C VAL A 74 35.25 11.24 24.78
N ARG A 75 35.89 11.44 25.93
CA ARG A 75 37.27 11.94 26.04
C ARG A 75 38.29 10.91 25.53
N GLU A 76 38.04 9.63 25.70
CA GLU A 76 38.92 8.53 25.24
C GLU A 76 38.88 8.30 23.72
N LEU A 77 37.85 8.78 23.03
CA LEU A 77 37.76 8.69 21.57
C LEU A 77 38.98 9.35 20.87
N PRO A 78 39.23 8.99 19.60
CA PRO A 78 40.19 9.72 18.77
C PRO A 78 39.97 11.24 18.87
N PRO A 79 41.05 12.05 18.90
CA PRO A 79 40.93 13.48 19.13
C PRO A 79 40.17 14.13 17.96
N VAL A 80 39.06 14.78 18.28
CA VAL A 80 38.24 15.53 17.32
C VAL A 80 38.08 16.95 17.85
N SER A 81 38.64 17.90 17.11
CA SER A 81 38.56 19.33 17.42
C SER A 81 38.28 20.12 16.15
N PHE A 82 37.25 20.97 16.16
CA PHE A 82 36.93 21.88 15.06
C PHE A 82 36.29 23.17 15.59
N SER A 83 36.24 24.20 14.76
CA SER A 83 35.52 25.44 15.08
C SER A 83 34.16 25.44 14.39
N TYR A 84 33.11 25.80 15.13
CA TYR A 84 31.78 25.99 14.60
C TYR A 84 31.31 27.42 14.89
N SER A 85 31.19 28.24 13.84
CA SER A 85 30.85 29.67 13.97
C SER A 85 31.71 30.41 15.01
N GLY A 86 33.01 30.13 15.03
CA GLY A 86 33.97 30.76 15.94
C GLY A 86 34.06 30.13 17.34
N GLN A 87 33.20 29.15 17.67
CA GLN A 87 33.26 28.43 18.94
C GLN A 87 34.00 27.09 18.78
N PRO A 88 35.00 26.78 19.62
CA PRO A 88 35.71 25.52 19.55
C PRO A 88 34.83 24.37 20.08
N VAL A 89 34.76 23.28 19.32
CA VAL A 89 34.11 22.02 19.69
C VAL A 89 35.19 20.94 19.78
N ASP A 90 35.41 20.41 20.98
CA ASP A 90 36.54 19.51 21.26
C ASP A 90 36.14 18.42 22.25
N ASN A 91 36.31 17.15 21.85
CA ASN A 91 35.89 16.00 22.66
C ASN A 91 36.79 15.73 23.88
N ARG A 92 38.03 16.22 23.90
CA ARG A 92 38.98 15.99 25.01
C ARG A 92 38.98 17.12 26.02
N ARG A 93 39.06 18.36 25.52
CA ARG A 93 39.11 19.59 26.33
C ARG A 93 37.76 19.91 26.96
N ALA A 94 36.67 19.74 26.21
CA ALA A 94 35.32 20.06 26.65
C ALA A 94 34.29 18.97 26.25
N PRO A 95 34.42 17.73 26.78
CA PRO A 95 33.57 16.60 26.38
C PRO A 95 32.07 16.84 26.60
N ALA A 96 31.68 17.55 27.66
CA ALA A 96 30.27 17.86 27.92
C ALA A 96 29.69 18.81 26.86
N ASP A 97 30.42 19.87 26.49
CA ASP A 97 30.03 20.80 25.44
C ASP A 97 30.01 20.12 24.06
N PHE A 98 30.96 19.19 23.81
CA PHE A 98 30.97 18.35 22.62
C PHE A 98 29.72 17.47 22.51
N ILE A 99 29.34 16.77 23.59
CA ILE A 99 28.13 15.94 23.60
C ILE A 99 26.88 16.79 23.40
N GLN A 100 26.76 17.91 24.12
CA GLN A 100 25.63 18.83 23.94
C GLN A 100 25.51 19.33 22.51
N PHE A 101 26.63 19.71 21.88
CA PHE A 101 26.65 20.16 20.50
C PHE A 101 26.00 19.12 19.57
N TRP A 102 26.43 17.87 19.65
CA TRP A 102 25.88 16.79 18.82
C TRP A 102 24.44 16.44 19.15
N LEU A 103 24.04 16.45 20.43
CA LEU A 103 22.65 16.24 20.81
C LEU A 103 21.74 17.34 20.26
N ARG A 104 22.14 18.61 20.37
CA ARG A 104 21.36 19.74 19.85
C ARG A 104 21.24 19.69 18.32
N LYS A 105 22.35 19.47 17.61
CA LYS A 105 22.33 19.38 16.14
C LYS A 105 21.58 18.14 15.66
N GLY A 106 21.70 17.01 16.36
CA GLY A 106 20.94 15.79 16.09
C GLY A 106 19.44 16.01 16.25
N ALA A 107 19.00 16.69 17.32
CA ALA A 107 17.60 17.00 17.53
C ALA A 107 17.01 17.88 16.40
N HIS A 108 17.77 18.88 15.94
CA HIS A 108 17.34 19.73 14.82
C HIS A 108 17.24 18.92 13.51
N VAL A 109 18.25 18.12 13.18
CA VAL A 109 18.21 17.22 12.01
C VAL A 109 16.98 16.31 12.03
N VAL A 110 16.65 15.73 13.20
CA VAL A 110 15.49 14.85 13.35
C VAL A 110 14.17 15.61 13.19
N ILE A 111 13.99 16.75 13.86
CA ILE A 111 12.71 17.48 13.85
C ILE A 111 12.41 18.11 12.48
N TYR A 112 13.42 18.71 11.83
CA TYR A 112 13.27 19.28 10.49
C TYR A 112 13.16 18.21 9.40
N GLY A 113 13.84 17.07 9.56
CA GLY A 113 13.62 15.93 8.68
C GLY A 113 12.24 15.30 8.81
N ALA A 114 11.72 15.17 10.03
CA ALA A 114 10.35 14.73 10.27
C ALA A 114 9.31 15.70 9.71
N LEU A 115 9.53 17.02 9.87
CA LEU A 115 8.73 18.07 9.24
C LEU A 115 8.74 17.93 7.72
N GLY A 116 9.91 17.77 7.10
CA GLY A 116 10.01 17.63 5.65
C GLY A 116 9.36 16.37 5.10
N LEU A 117 9.50 15.22 5.78
CA LEU A 117 8.83 13.97 5.40
C LEU A 117 7.30 14.07 5.53
N SER A 118 6.81 14.65 6.63
CA SER A 118 5.38 14.85 6.86
C SER A 118 4.77 15.85 5.85
N LEU A 119 5.48 16.93 5.52
CA LEU A 119 5.11 17.88 4.46
C LEU A 119 5.03 17.19 3.10
N ALA A 120 6.05 16.43 2.71
CA ALA A 120 6.05 15.71 1.44
C ALA A 120 4.86 14.74 1.34
N ALA A 121 4.53 14.04 2.44
CA ALA A 121 3.38 13.15 2.52
C ALA A 121 2.03 13.89 2.47
N ALA A 122 1.94 15.07 3.07
CA ALA A 122 0.75 15.91 3.06
C ALA A 122 0.49 16.54 1.68
N LEU A 123 1.56 17.05 1.04
CA LEU A 123 1.52 17.63 -0.31
C LEU A 123 1.16 16.60 -1.38
N ASP A 124 1.57 15.34 -1.20
CA ASP A 124 1.16 14.22 -2.05
C ASP A 124 -0.36 14.05 -2.05
N GLY A 125 -0.98 14.12 -0.86
CA GLY A 125 -2.43 14.07 -0.71
C GLY A 125 -3.11 15.23 -1.44
N ALA A 126 -2.51 16.42 -1.40
CA ALA A 126 -3.00 17.67 -2.00
C ALA A 126 -2.83 17.78 -3.52
N GLY A 127 -2.41 16.70 -4.20
CA GLY A 127 -2.30 16.67 -5.66
C GLY A 127 -0.94 17.12 -6.22
N SER A 128 0.04 17.42 -5.35
CA SER A 128 1.42 17.67 -5.77
C SER A 128 2.20 16.36 -5.83
N GLY A 129 2.02 15.57 -6.89
CA GLY A 129 2.71 14.28 -7.04
C GLY A 129 4.20 14.38 -7.41
N GLY A 130 4.92 13.28 -7.22
CA GLY A 130 6.26 13.06 -7.79
C GLY A 130 7.38 13.90 -7.16
N ARG A 131 8.29 14.43 -8.00
CA ARG A 131 9.45 15.23 -7.54
C ARG A 131 9.06 16.59 -6.95
N ARG A 132 7.91 17.14 -7.35
CA ARG A 132 7.45 18.47 -6.94
C ARG A 132 7.21 18.57 -5.43
N ARG A 133 6.64 17.54 -4.79
CA ARG A 133 6.42 17.54 -3.33
C ARG A 133 7.71 17.66 -2.52
N TRP A 134 8.78 17.01 -2.99
CA TRP A 134 10.07 17.01 -2.31
C TRP A 134 10.76 18.38 -2.41
N MET A 135 10.66 19.01 -3.58
CA MET A 135 11.15 20.39 -3.77
C MET A 135 10.38 21.38 -2.89
N LEU A 136 9.04 21.30 -2.90
CA LEU A 136 8.19 22.18 -2.08
C LEU A 136 8.43 21.97 -0.59
N ALA A 137 8.53 20.71 -0.13
CA ALA A 137 8.86 20.41 1.26
C ALA A 137 10.23 20.96 1.65
N GLY A 138 11.25 20.82 0.79
CA GLY A 138 12.58 21.38 1.01
C GLY A 138 12.57 22.92 1.13
N VAL A 139 11.84 23.61 0.24
CA VAL A 139 11.70 25.08 0.32
C VAL A 139 11.01 25.48 1.63
N ILE A 140 9.94 24.80 2.02
CA ILE A 140 9.24 25.08 3.27
C ILE A 140 10.17 24.83 4.48
N VAL A 141 10.94 23.74 4.49
CA VAL A 141 11.92 23.46 5.56
C VAL A 141 12.96 24.57 5.68
N ILE A 142 13.49 25.09 4.55
CA ILE A 142 14.43 26.22 4.56
C ILE A 142 13.77 27.47 5.15
N LEU A 143 12.54 27.78 4.73
CA LEU A 143 11.81 28.95 5.23
C LEU A 143 11.51 28.85 6.72
N VAL A 144 11.08 27.67 7.19
CA VAL A 144 10.82 27.42 8.61
C VAL A 144 12.11 27.47 9.42
N GLY A 145 13.21 26.90 8.93
CA GLY A 145 14.53 26.98 9.59
C GLY A 145 15.04 28.42 9.66
N ALA A 146 14.91 29.19 8.57
CA ALA A 146 15.30 30.60 8.56
C ALA A 146 14.43 31.44 9.52
N LEU A 147 13.13 31.17 9.58
CA LEU A 147 12.23 31.81 10.53
C LEU A 147 12.57 31.46 11.97
N ASP A 148 12.93 30.21 12.23
CA ASP A 148 13.36 29.74 13.55
C ASP A 148 14.64 30.44 14.01
N GLU A 149 15.68 30.47 13.17
CA GLU A 149 16.94 31.15 13.46
C GLU A 149 16.75 32.65 13.65
N TRP A 150 15.85 33.28 12.88
CA TRP A 150 15.47 34.67 13.08
C TRP A 150 14.74 34.87 14.40
N HIS A 151 13.77 34.02 14.74
CA HIS A 151 13.04 34.08 16.00
C HIS A 151 13.98 33.91 17.21
N GLN A 152 14.94 32.98 17.13
CA GLN A 152 15.96 32.78 18.15
C GLN A 152 16.81 34.03 18.42
N THR A 153 16.94 34.99 17.48
CA THR A 153 17.65 36.24 17.75
C THR A 153 16.98 37.13 18.80
N PHE A 154 15.68 36.94 19.04
CA PHE A 154 14.91 37.69 20.03
C PHE A 154 14.89 37.01 21.41
N VAL A 155 15.42 35.79 21.52
CA VAL A 155 15.40 35.00 22.75
C VAL A 155 16.70 35.21 23.55
N PRO A 156 16.64 35.49 24.86
CA PRO A 156 17.84 35.74 25.67
C PRO A 156 18.86 34.58 25.62
N GLY A 157 20.12 34.94 25.36
CA GLY A 157 21.23 33.98 25.30
C GLY A 157 21.24 33.10 24.05
N ARG A 158 20.31 33.30 23.11
CA ARG A 158 20.29 32.64 21.80
C ARG A 158 20.95 33.51 20.74
N THR A 159 21.41 32.85 19.69
CA THR A 159 22.07 33.50 18.55
C THR A 159 21.66 32.77 17.30
N GLY A 160 21.03 33.49 16.37
CA GLY A 160 20.67 32.95 15.06
C GLY A 160 21.92 32.77 14.18
N ARG A 161 22.02 31.64 13.49
CA ARG A 161 23.12 31.28 12.59
C ARG A 161 22.59 30.76 11.27
N ALA A 162 22.98 31.38 10.16
CA ALA A 162 22.64 30.89 8.83
C ALA A 162 23.14 29.46 8.55
N VAL A 163 24.25 29.06 9.18
CA VAL A 163 24.80 27.70 9.09
C VAL A 163 23.85 26.66 9.69
N ASP A 164 23.03 27.04 10.67
CA ASP A 164 22.10 26.12 11.34
C ASP A 164 20.95 25.74 10.39
N VAL A 165 20.42 26.71 9.62
CA VAL A 165 19.46 26.46 8.52
C VAL A 165 20.02 25.46 7.50
N LEU A 166 21.31 25.57 7.15
CA LEU A 166 21.95 24.64 6.21
C LEU A 166 22.08 23.23 6.78
N VAL A 167 22.36 23.12 8.08
CA VAL A 167 22.40 21.82 8.77
C VAL A 167 21.02 21.17 8.77
N ASP A 168 19.96 21.93 8.98
CA ASP A 168 18.58 21.43 8.98
C ASP A 168 18.16 20.92 7.61
N LEU A 169 18.49 21.68 6.55
CA LEU A 169 18.27 21.24 5.17
C LEU A 169 19.06 19.97 4.85
N ALA A 170 20.32 19.88 5.26
CA ALA A 170 21.13 18.68 5.07
C ALA A 170 20.51 17.47 5.80
N GLY A 171 20.02 17.68 7.02
CA GLY A 171 19.29 16.69 7.80
C GLY A 171 18.05 16.16 7.08
N PHE A 172 17.24 17.06 6.51
CA PHE A 172 16.10 16.68 5.68
C PHE A 172 16.52 15.81 4.49
N VAL A 173 17.53 16.22 3.71
CA VAL A 173 17.99 15.47 2.54
C VAL A 173 18.48 14.07 2.94
N VAL A 174 19.27 13.97 4.01
CA VAL A 174 19.79 12.69 4.53
C VAL A 174 18.66 11.77 4.96
N LEU A 175 17.68 12.27 5.72
CA LEU A 175 16.54 11.46 6.16
C LEU A 175 15.66 11.03 4.99
N VAL A 176 15.45 11.88 3.98
CA VAL A 176 14.75 11.49 2.75
C VAL A 176 15.50 10.39 2.00
N PHE A 177 16.83 10.48 1.91
CA PHE A 177 17.66 9.46 1.29
C PHE A 177 17.52 8.11 2.01
N PHE A 178 17.72 8.09 3.34
CA PHE A 178 17.58 6.85 4.12
C PHE A 178 16.16 6.31 4.14
N PHE A 179 15.15 7.18 4.21
CA PHE A 179 13.75 6.78 4.08
C PHE A 179 13.47 6.13 2.72
N SER A 180 14.01 6.70 1.64
CA SER A 180 13.88 6.14 0.29
C SER A 180 14.59 4.80 0.15
N LEU A 181 15.77 4.63 0.75
CA LEU A 181 16.46 3.34 0.83
C LEU A 181 15.67 2.32 1.64
N PHE A 182 15.14 2.73 2.79
CA PHE A 182 14.33 1.88 3.67
C PHE A 182 13.07 1.40 2.97
N VAL A 183 12.33 2.28 2.28
CA VAL A 183 11.15 1.89 1.49
C VAL A 183 11.53 0.88 0.40
N ARG A 184 12.61 1.14 -0.35
CA ARG A 184 13.11 0.20 -1.37
C ARG A 184 13.53 -1.15 -0.77
N PHE A 185 14.13 -1.14 0.42
CA PHE A 185 14.53 -2.35 1.12
C PHE A 185 13.31 -3.12 1.64
N ARG A 186 12.31 -2.41 2.19
CA ARG A 186 11.03 -3.00 2.60
C ARG A 186 10.29 -3.58 1.41
N GLU A 187 10.23 -2.92 0.27
CA GLU A 187 9.60 -3.49 -0.95
C GLU A 187 10.27 -4.80 -1.35
N LYS A 188 11.61 -4.88 -1.28
CA LYS A 188 12.34 -6.15 -1.54
C LYS A 188 12.06 -7.22 -0.48
N SER A 189 11.96 -6.83 0.79
CA SER A 189 11.67 -7.75 1.90
C SER A 189 10.21 -8.23 1.92
N PHE A 190 9.26 -7.36 1.55
CA PHE A 190 7.82 -7.66 1.47
C PHE A 190 7.52 -8.53 0.24
N ALA A 191 8.13 -8.21 -0.92
CA ALA A 191 8.08 -9.06 -2.11
C ALA A 191 8.67 -10.47 -1.88
N SER A 192 9.53 -10.63 -0.87
CA SER A 192 10.06 -11.93 -0.44
C SER A 192 9.15 -12.64 0.59
N GLN A 193 8.27 -11.91 1.28
CA GLN A 193 7.33 -12.45 2.30
C GLN A 193 5.91 -12.71 1.77
N GLU A 194 5.47 -12.02 0.71
CA GLU A 194 4.18 -12.31 0.04
C GLU A 194 4.11 -13.74 -0.53
N ILE A 195 5.24 -14.45 -0.63
CA ILE A 195 5.30 -15.87 -0.96
C ILE A 195 4.86 -16.77 0.23
N ARG A 196 4.62 -16.25 1.45
CA ARG A 196 4.38 -17.10 2.63
C ARG A 196 3.20 -16.79 3.56
N THR A 197 2.37 -15.77 3.36
CA THR A 197 1.16 -15.59 4.18
C THR A 197 -0.02 -15.06 3.36
N VAL A 198 -0.83 -15.99 2.83
CA VAL A 198 -2.17 -15.68 2.29
C VAL A 198 -3.12 -15.54 3.48
N ASP A 199 -3.48 -14.30 3.82
CA ASP A 199 -4.59 -14.00 4.73
C ASP A 199 -5.91 -13.97 3.94
N ARG A 200 -6.88 -14.75 4.41
CA ARG A 200 -8.20 -14.93 3.82
C ARG A 200 -9.09 -13.75 4.24
N GLY A 201 -9.28 -12.74 3.39
CA GLY A 201 -10.24 -11.69 3.78
C GLY A 201 -10.46 -10.50 2.86
N SER A 202 -9.67 -10.30 1.81
CA SER A 202 -10.01 -9.32 0.77
C SER A 202 -9.85 -9.97 -0.60
N ALA A 203 -10.86 -9.80 -1.46
CA ALA A 203 -10.83 -10.23 -2.85
C ALA A 203 -9.63 -9.54 -3.53
N PHE A 204 -8.53 -10.28 -3.62
CA PHE A 204 -7.27 -9.79 -4.12
C PHE A 204 -7.37 -9.76 -5.64
N VAL A 205 -7.53 -8.56 -6.21
CA VAL A 205 -7.34 -8.34 -7.65
C VAL A 205 -5.83 -8.49 -7.94
N SER A 206 -5.32 -9.73 -7.91
CA SER A 206 -3.96 -10.04 -8.36
C SER A 206 -3.85 -9.70 -9.84
N LEU A 207 -2.78 -9.02 -10.21
CA LEU A 207 -2.49 -8.75 -11.61
C LEU A 207 -2.14 -10.03 -12.36
N PHE A 208 -2.34 -10.03 -13.68
CA PHE A 208 -2.10 -11.17 -14.57
C PHE A 208 -0.73 -11.83 -14.36
N GLY A 209 0.34 -11.01 -14.23
CA GLY A 209 1.70 -11.51 -14.05
C GLY A 209 1.90 -12.33 -12.77
N GLU A 210 1.22 -11.97 -11.69
CA GLU A 210 1.29 -12.68 -10.41
C GLU A 210 0.61 -14.05 -10.51
N ARG A 211 -0.57 -14.10 -11.14
CA ARG A 211 -1.29 -15.37 -11.38
C ARG A 211 -0.50 -16.30 -12.30
N LEU A 212 0.12 -15.76 -13.35
CA LEU A 212 0.98 -16.54 -14.24
C LEU A 212 2.20 -17.10 -13.49
N ALA A 213 2.88 -16.27 -12.69
CA ALA A 213 4.03 -16.70 -11.91
C ALA A 213 3.65 -17.78 -10.87
N PHE A 214 2.50 -17.61 -10.22
CA PHE A 214 1.96 -18.56 -9.26
C PHE A 214 1.68 -19.93 -9.90
N LEU A 215 0.93 -19.96 -11.01
CA LEU A 215 0.61 -21.20 -11.73
C LEU A 215 1.87 -21.92 -12.25
N ARG A 216 2.85 -21.17 -12.75
CA ARG A 216 4.15 -21.70 -13.17
C ARG A 216 4.87 -22.39 -12.00
N GLN A 217 4.93 -21.72 -10.84
CA GLN A 217 5.59 -22.24 -9.65
C GLN A 217 4.87 -23.47 -9.08
N GLN A 218 3.53 -23.50 -9.11
CA GLN A 218 2.77 -24.68 -8.71
C GLN A 218 3.09 -25.92 -9.55
N LYS A 219 3.41 -25.75 -10.85
CA LYS A 219 3.88 -26.83 -11.71
C LYS A 219 5.39 -27.14 -11.57
N GLY A 220 6.11 -26.45 -10.67
CA GLY A 220 7.54 -26.64 -10.46
C GLY A 220 8.44 -26.18 -11.62
N LEU A 221 7.94 -25.32 -12.51
CA LEU A 221 8.65 -24.91 -13.72
C LEU A 221 9.45 -23.62 -13.51
N SER A 222 10.65 -23.53 -14.07
CA SER A 222 11.37 -22.26 -14.25
C SER A 222 10.75 -21.43 -15.39
N GLN A 223 11.06 -20.13 -15.45
CA GLN A 223 10.63 -19.26 -16.55
C GLN A 223 11.15 -19.76 -17.90
N ALA A 224 12.39 -20.27 -17.94
CA ALA A 224 12.99 -20.84 -19.14
C ALA A 224 12.26 -22.11 -19.60
N GLU A 225 11.89 -22.99 -18.67
CA GLU A 225 11.16 -24.22 -19.01
C GLU A 225 9.74 -23.94 -19.49
N LEU A 226 9.01 -23.04 -18.83
CA LEU A 226 7.67 -22.64 -19.29
C LEU A 226 7.75 -22.02 -20.70
N ALA A 227 8.73 -21.15 -20.91
CA ALA A 227 8.96 -20.52 -22.21
C ALA A 227 9.23 -21.57 -23.31
N ARG A 228 10.08 -22.56 -23.01
CA ARG A 228 10.36 -23.69 -23.90
C ARG A 228 9.10 -24.51 -24.21
N LEU A 229 8.28 -24.82 -23.21
CA LEU A 229 7.04 -25.59 -23.39
C LEU A 229 5.98 -24.84 -24.24
N LEU A 230 5.96 -23.51 -24.16
CA LEU A 230 5.01 -22.66 -24.90
C LEU A 230 5.56 -22.09 -26.21
N GLY A 231 6.80 -22.43 -26.57
CA GLY A 231 7.44 -21.98 -27.80
C GLY A 231 7.73 -20.48 -27.86
N VAL A 232 8.10 -19.86 -26.72
CA VAL A 232 8.46 -18.44 -26.61
C VAL A 232 9.83 -18.24 -25.95
N GLY A 233 10.40 -17.04 -26.06
CA GLY A 233 11.62 -16.67 -25.34
C GLY A 233 11.40 -16.51 -23.83
N GLN A 234 12.40 -16.85 -23.01
CA GLN A 234 12.35 -16.70 -21.54
C GLN A 234 12.06 -15.25 -21.11
N SER A 235 12.62 -14.27 -21.84
CA SER A 235 12.37 -12.84 -21.60
C SER A 235 10.88 -12.48 -21.76
N THR A 236 10.15 -13.15 -22.65
CA THR A 236 8.71 -12.95 -22.86
C THR A 236 7.92 -13.34 -21.61
N ILE A 237 8.16 -14.52 -21.06
CA ILE A 237 7.53 -14.97 -19.80
C ILE A 237 7.91 -14.03 -18.65
N ALA A 238 9.17 -13.63 -18.55
CA ALA A 238 9.62 -12.70 -17.51
C ALA A 238 8.97 -11.31 -17.62
N MET A 239 8.73 -10.80 -18.83
CA MET A 239 8.00 -9.53 -19.04
C MET A 239 6.52 -9.65 -18.67
N TYR A 240 5.90 -10.79 -18.97
CA TYR A 240 4.52 -11.10 -18.58
C TYR A 240 4.35 -11.17 -17.06
N GLU A 241 5.21 -11.93 -16.37
CA GLU A 241 5.16 -12.06 -14.90
C GLU A 241 5.40 -10.73 -14.17
N LYS A 242 6.17 -9.81 -14.78
CA LYS A 242 6.41 -8.47 -14.24
C LYS A 242 5.36 -7.43 -14.66
N ASN A 243 4.29 -7.84 -15.35
CA ASN A 243 3.28 -6.97 -15.95
C ASN A 243 3.87 -5.84 -16.83
N LYS A 244 5.05 -6.06 -17.42
CA LYS A 244 5.70 -5.10 -18.35
C LYS A 244 5.16 -5.21 -19.76
N ARG A 245 4.57 -6.36 -20.09
CA ARG A 245 3.88 -6.66 -21.33
C ARG A 245 2.69 -7.56 -20.99
N LEU A 246 1.63 -7.48 -21.78
CA LEU A 246 0.52 -8.43 -21.73
C LEU A 246 0.58 -9.37 -22.94
N PRO A 247 0.15 -10.64 -22.80
CA PRO A 247 0.02 -11.54 -23.94
C PRO A 247 -1.09 -11.06 -24.88
N ASP A 248 -0.97 -11.42 -26.15
CA ASP A 248 -2.12 -11.34 -27.05
C ASP A 248 -3.19 -12.38 -26.65
N TYR A 249 -4.39 -12.26 -27.23
CA TYR A 249 -5.51 -13.12 -26.87
C TYR A 249 -5.23 -14.60 -27.19
N GLN A 250 -4.49 -14.91 -28.26
CA GLN A 250 -4.18 -16.29 -28.64
C GLN A 250 -3.21 -16.95 -27.64
N PHE A 251 -2.20 -16.22 -27.21
CA PHE A 251 -1.25 -16.68 -26.20
C PHE A 251 -1.90 -16.77 -24.82
N LEU A 252 -2.82 -15.85 -24.48
CA LEU A 252 -3.60 -15.92 -23.26
C LEU A 252 -4.44 -17.20 -23.19
N ILE A 253 -5.12 -17.57 -24.28
CA ILE A 253 -5.89 -18.83 -24.37
C ILE A 253 -4.96 -20.04 -24.22
N ARG A 254 -3.77 -20.01 -24.85
CA ARG A 254 -2.78 -21.08 -24.69
C ARG A 254 -2.30 -21.23 -23.25
N LEU A 255 -2.06 -20.13 -22.54
CA LEU A 255 -1.72 -20.14 -21.12
C LEU A 255 -2.85 -20.74 -20.28
N ALA A 256 -4.08 -20.29 -20.51
CA ALA A 256 -5.28 -20.81 -19.85
C ALA A 256 -5.38 -22.34 -20.00
N ASN A 257 -5.26 -22.83 -21.24
CA ASN A 257 -5.31 -24.26 -21.53
C ASN A 257 -4.14 -25.04 -20.92
N PHE A 258 -2.92 -24.50 -20.95
CA PHE A 258 -1.74 -25.15 -20.39
C PHE A 258 -1.83 -25.33 -18.87
N PHE A 259 -2.42 -24.36 -18.18
CA PHE A 259 -2.61 -24.40 -16.73
C PHE A 259 -3.97 -24.97 -16.29
N GLY A 260 -4.88 -25.19 -17.24
CA GLY A 260 -6.23 -25.69 -16.98
C GLY A 260 -7.11 -24.67 -16.26
N VAL A 261 -6.96 -23.36 -16.52
CA VAL A 261 -7.69 -22.28 -15.83
C VAL A 261 -8.33 -21.32 -16.83
N SER A 262 -9.40 -20.63 -16.45
CA SER A 262 -10.05 -19.66 -17.32
C SER A 262 -9.18 -18.42 -17.59
N THR A 263 -9.44 -17.77 -18.73
CA THR A 263 -8.82 -16.47 -19.04
C THR A 263 -9.23 -15.40 -18.05
N ASP A 264 -10.46 -15.45 -17.53
CA ASP A 264 -10.93 -14.54 -16.47
C ASP A 264 -10.17 -14.74 -15.16
N TYR A 265 -9.80 -15.99 -14.84
CA TYR A 265 -8.85 -16.24 -13.78
C TYR A 265 -7.49 -15.67 -14.13
N LEU A 266 -6.90 -15.91 -15.31
CA LEU A 266 -5.61 -15.29 -15.62
C LEU A 266 -5.63 -13.76 -15.56
N LEU A 267 -6.74 -13.12 -15.96
CA LEU A 267 -6.86 -11.66 -16.07
C LEU A 267 -7.25 -10.93 -14.77
N GLY A 268 -7.40 -11.62 -13.64
CA GLY A 268 -7.74 -10.93 -12.39
C GLY A 268 -9.25 -10.71 -12.16
N ARG A 269 -10.13 -11.27 -12.99
CA ARG A 269 -11.59 -10.99 -12.94
C ARG A 269 -12.36 -11.87 -11.96
N VAL A 270 -11.83 -13.06 -11.67
CA VAL A 270 -12.40 -14.03 -10.72
C VAL A 270 -11.30 -14.59 -9.83
N ASP A 271 -11.52 -14.70 -8.53
CA ASP A 271 -10.46 -15.14 -7.60
C ASP A 271 -10.32 -16.67 -7.53
N GLN A 272 -11.38 -17.38 -7.90
CA GLN A 272 -11.35 -18.83 -7.98
C GLN A 272 -10.83 -19.24 -9.37
N PRO A 273 -9.82 -20.13 -9.45
CA PRO A 273 -9.44 -20.75 -10.70
C PRO A 273 -10.61 -21.60 -11.18
N HIS A 274 -11.45 -21.03 -12.04
CA HIS A 274 -12.42 -21.81 -12.79
C HIS A 274 -11.63 -22.64 -13.79
N PHE A 275 -11.59 -23.95 -13.56
CA PHE A 275 -10.85 -24.85 -14.43
C PHE A 275 -11.50 -24.86 -15.81
N SER A 276 -10.80 -24.34 -16.82
CA SER A 276 -11.36 -24.18 -18.18
C SER A 276 -11.36 -25.48 -18.99
N GLY A 277 -11.45 -26.65 -18.34
CA GLY A 277 -11.26 -27.92 -19.04
C GLY A 277 -11.65 -29.20 -18.33
N ASP A 278 -12.22 -29.15 -17.12
CA ASP A 278 -12.63 -30.36 -16.38
C ASP A 278 -14.13 -30.41 -16.03
N GLU A 279 -14.98 -29.68 -16.78
CA GLU A 279 -16.26 -30.26 -17.15
C GLU A 279 -15.99 -31.24 -18.29
N LYS A 280 -15.62 -32.48 -17.95
CA LYS A 280 -16.05 -33.60 -18.79
C LYS A 280 -17.55 -33.41 -18.94
N VAL A 281 -17.99 -32.98 -20.13
CA VAL A 281 -19.35 -33.12 -20.66
C VAL A 281 -20.35 -33.26 -19.52
N MET A 282 -20.61 -32.16 -18.78
CA MET A 282 -21.85 -32.11 -18.01
C MET A 282 -22.89 -32.28 -19.10
N ASP A 283 -23.49 -33.48 -19.16
CA ASP A 283 -24.26 -33.97 -20.30
C ASP A 283 -25.07 -32.80 -20.84
N VAL A 284 -24.86 -32.43 -22.10
CA VAL A 284 -25.55 -31.28 -22.72
C VAL A 284 -27.06 -31.42 -22.50
N LYS A 285 -27.56 -32.65 -22.38
CA LYS A 285 -28.93 -32.98 -21.99
C LYS A 285 -29.26 -32.64 -20.54
N LEU A 286 -28.36 -32.87 -19.59
CA LEU A 286 -28.56 -32.50 -18.18
C LEU A 286 -28.58 -30.99 -17.99
N HIS A 287 -27.68 -30.26 -18.67
CA HIS A 287 -27.71 -28.79 -18.64
C HIS A 287 -28.99 -28.26 -19.30
N ALA A 288 -29.42 -28.85 -20.42
CA ALA A 288 -30.68 -28.52 -21.07
C ALA A 288 -31.91 -28.76 -20.16
N VAL A 289 -31.94 -29.86 -19.40
CA VAL A 289 -33.02 -30.13 -18.43
C VAL A 289 -32.98 -29.15 -17.26
N ALA A 290 -31.80 -28.77 -16.78
CA ALA A 290 -31.66 -27.83 -15.66
C ALA A 290 -32.12 -26.41 -15.99
N ILE A 291 -32.01 -26.00 -17.26
CA ILE A 291 -32.45 -24.68 -17.74
C ILE A 291 -33.86 -24.68 -18.33
N ASP A 292 -34.47 -25.85 -18.56
CA ASP A 292 -35.83 -25.96 -19.09
C ASP A 292 -36.84 -25.37 -18.06
N PRO A 293 -37.65 -24.36 -18.43
CA PRO A 293 -38.61 -23.72 -17.53
C PRO A 293 -39.58 -24.70 -16.85
N LEU A 294 -39.91 -25.82 -17.49
CA LEU A 294 -40.79 -26.86 -16.96
C LEU A 294 -40.16 -27.59 -15.76
N PHE A 295 -38.84 -27.77 -15.78
CA PHE A 295 -38.10 -28.54 -14.78
C PHE A 295 -37.33 -27.67 -13.78
N ALA A 296 -36.92 -26.46 -14.16
CA ALA A 296 -36.15 -25.55 -13.32
C ALA A 296 -36.85 -25.22 -11.99
N GLY A 297 -38.17 -25.00 -12.02
CA GLY A 297 -38.98 -24.75 -10.82
C GLY A 297 -39.09 -25.97 -9.90
N LEU A 298 -39.11 -27.18 -10.47
CA LEU A 298 -39.12 -28.42 -9.71
C LEU A 298 -37.76 -28.67 -9.07
N LEU A 299 -36.67 -28.57 -9.84
CA LEU A 299 -35.30 -28.80 -9.38
C LEU A 299 -34.92 -27.89 -8.20
N ARG A 300 -35.37 -26.63 -8.22
CA ARG A 300 -35.18 -25.70 -7.10
C ARG A 300 -35.87 -26.14 -5.82
N ARG A 301 -36.98 -26.86 -5.89
CA ARG A 301 -37.67 -27.38 -4.70
C ARG A 301 -37.07 -28.69 -4.20
N VAL A 302 -36.42 -29.43 -5.09
CA VAL A 302 -35.72 -30.69 -4.75
C VAL A 302 -34.44 -30.42 -3.95
N SER A 303 -33.77 -29.27 -4.14
CA SER A 303 -32.58 -28.91 -3.35
C SER A 303 -32.86 -28.85 -1.85
N ASP A 304 -34.08 -28.49 -1.47
CA ASP A 304 -34.46 -28.20 -0.09
C ASP A 304 -35.03 -29.44 0.64
N LEU A 305 -35.06 -30.59 -0.01
CA LEU A 305 -35.59 -31.84 0.56
C LEU A 305 -34.53 -32.63 1.35
N THR A 306 -34.99 -33.46 2.29
CA THR A 306 -34.15 -34.45 2.98
C THR A 306 -33.76 -35.59 2.04
N GLU A 307 -32.65 -36.28 2.32
CA GLU A 307 -32.15 -37.38 1.47
C GLU A 307 -33.16 -38.52 1.29
N GLU A 308 -33.90 -38.89 2.34
CA GLU A 308 -35.00 -39.88 2.24
C GLU A 308 -36.09 -39.42 1.26
N LYS A 309 -36.49 -38.15 1.30
CA LYS A 309 -37.50 -37.60 0.39
C LYS A 309 -36.98 -37.51 -1.05
N LYS A 310 -35.69 -37.25 -1.24
CA LYS A 310 -35.05 -37.26 -2.56
C LYS A 310 -35.03 -38.67 -3.16
N GLN A 311 -34.74 -39.69 -2.35
CA GLN A 311 -34.79 -41.09 -2.79
C GLN A 311 -36.20 -41.49 -3.22
N THR A 312 -37.21 -41.21 -2.39
CA THR A 312 -38.62 -41.47 -2.75
C THR A 312 -39.02 -40.74 -4.04
N LEU A 313 -38.60 -39.50 -4.23
CA LEU A 313 -38.89 -38.74 -5.44
C LEU A 313 -38.24 -39.36 -6.68
N ALA A 314 -37.01 -39.85 -6.56
CA ALA A 314 -36.30 -40.51 -7.65
C ALA A 314 -37.01 -41.81 -8.08
N GLU A 315 -37.53 -42.59 -7.13
CA GLU A 315 -38.33 -43.79 -7.42
C GLU A 315 -39.60 -43.46 -8.21
N TYR A 316 -40.36 -42.45 -7.77
CA TYR A 316 -41.55 -41.99 -8.50
C TYR A 316 -41.20 -41.43 -9.89
N TRP A 317 -40.07 -40.76 -10.02
CA TRP A 317 -39.59 -40.21 -11.28
C TRP A 317 -39.29 -41.31 -12.30
N GLU A 318 -38.58 -42.37 -11.89
CA GLU A 318 -38.31 -43.52 -12.76
C GLU A 318 -39.60 -44.21 -13.20
N LEU A 319 -40.55 -44.42 -12.29
CA LEU A 319 -41.85 -45.00 -12.60
C LEU A 319 -42.63 -44.15 -13.62
N ALA A 320 -42.60 -42.82 -13.48
CA ALA A 320 -43.22 -41.90 -14.42
C ALA A 320 -42.53 -41.95 -15.81
N LEU A 321 -41.20 -42.02 -15.85
CA LEU A 321 -40.44 -42.15 -17.10
C LEU A 321 -40.76 -43.46 -17.82
N GLU A 322 -40.85 -44.58 -17.10
CA GLU A 322 -41.26 -45.88 -17.66
C GLU A 322 -42.70 -45.83 -18.21
N TYR A 323 -43.62 -45.19 -17.50
CA TYR A 323 -44.99 -44.99 -17.97
C TYR A 323 -45.05 -44.19 -19.28
N VAL A 324 -44.29 -43.10 -19.39
CA VAL A 324 -44.24 -42.28 -20.62
C VAL A 324 -43.60 -43.07 -21.78
N LYS A 325 -42.53 -43.84 -21.52
CA LYS A 325 -41.88 -44.69 -22.52
C LYS A 325 -42.80 -45.80 -23.02
N SER A 326 -43.58 -46.44 -22.13
CA SER A 326 -44.50 -47.53 -22.50
C SER A 326 -45.69 -47.04 -23.34
N LYS A 327 -46.27 -45.87 -23.04
CA LYS A 327 -47.31 -45.24 -23.88
C LYS A 327 -46.82 -44.84 -25.28
N LYS A 328 -45.54 -44.47 -25.41
CA LYS A 328 -44.94 -44.16 -26.72
C LYS A 328 -44.78 -45.42 -27.58
N LYS A 329 -44.61 -46.59 -26.96
CA LYS A 329 -44.45 -47.89 -27.61
C LYS A 329 -45.78 -48.53 -28.05
N SER A 330 -46.90 -48.16 -27.44
CA SER A 330 -48.24 -48.65 -27.81
C SER A 330 -48.94 -47.80 -28.90
N LYS A 331 -48.29 -46.72 -29.36
CA LYS A 331 -48.84 -45.76 -30.34
C LYS A 331 -48.09 -45.78 -31.70
N ASN A 332 -47.06 -46.61 -31.82
CA ASN A 332 -46.31 -46.93 -33.04
C ASN A 332 -46.60 -48.37 -33.45
#